data_AF-A0A7S0AMD0-F1
#
_entry.id   AF-A0A7S0AMD0-F1
#
_cell.length_a   1.000
_cell.length_b   1.000
_cell.length_c   1.000
_cell.angle_alpha   90.00
_cell.angle_beta   90.00
_cell.angle_gamma   90.00
#
_symmetry.space_group_name_H-M   'P 1'
#
loop_
_entity.id
_entity.type
_entity.pdbx_description
1 polymer ?
#
loop_
_entity_poly.entity_id
_entity_poly.type
_entity_poly.pdbx_seq_one_letter_code
_entity_poly.pdbx_strand_id
1 'polypeptide(L)'
;GSCAVINGRNGLGAVTSELAMTTAIKLAKEHGVSVVVCHSSNHYGAAGYWAKMALDEGFIAMSFTNTSPFAVPTGARGVRAVGTNPFCMFAPAANGDNFQLDMATTVVPVGKIEVMHRINKPVPPGWGVDRNGEN
;
A
#
# COMPACT_ATOMS: atom_id res chain seq x y z
N GLY A 1 -22.06 -3.68 -12.61
CA GLY A 1 -22.10 -3.37 -11.17
C GLY A 1 -20.75 -2.81 -10.76
N SER A 2 -20.68 -1.96 -9.72
CA SER A 2 -19.46 -1.20 -9.37
C SER A 2 -18.38 -1.97 -8.62
N CYS A 3 -18.58 -3.26 -8.33
CA CYS A 3 -17.64 -4.06 -7.55
C CYS A 3 -17.12 -5.27 -8.31
N ALA A 4 -15.86 -5.65 -8.06
CA ALA A 4 -15.28 -6.90 -8.56
C ALA A 4 -14.33 -7.55 -7.53
N VAL A 5 -14.20 -8.87 -7.62
CA VAL A 5 -13.24 -9.67 -6.84
C VAL A 5 -12.33 -10.40 -7.82
N ILE A 6 -11.01 -10.26 -7.66
CA ILE A 6 -10.01 -10.87 -8.52
C ILE A 6 -9.19 -11.89 -7.72
N ASN A 7 -9.13 -13.11 -8.25
CA ASN A 7 -8.21 -14.13 -7.77
C ASN A 7 -6.89 -14.04 -8.54
N GLY A 8 -5.81 -13.61 -7.88
CA GLY A 8 -4.47 -13.48 -8.47
C GLY A 8 -3.77 -14.81 -8.75
N ARG A 9 -4.33 -15.94 -8.30
CA ARG A 9 -3.80 -17.31 -8.50
C ARG A 9 -2.33 -17.47 -8.10
N ASN A 10 -1.94 -16.76 -7.04
CA ASN A 10 -0.57 -16.66 -6.55
C ASN A 10 0.43 -16.17 -7.60
N GLY A 11 -0.04 -15.43 -8.61
CA GLY A 11 0.79 -14.79 -9.63
C GLY A 11 1.48 -13.54 -9.12
N LEU A 12 2.20 -12.87 -10.02
CA LEU A 12 2.90 -11.61 -9.69
C LEU A 12 1.91 -10.54 -9.24
N GLY A 13 2.26 -9.83 -8.15
CA GLY A 13 1.42 -8.76 -7.61
C GLY A 13 1.17 -7.65 -8.62
N ALA A 14 2.18 -7.31 -9.44
CA ALA A 14 2.06 -6.30 -10.48
C ALA A 14 0.99 -6.66 -11.53
N VAL A 15 0.99 -7.90 -12.03
CA VAL A 15 0.00 -8.38 -13.02
C VAL A 15 -1.41 -8.36 -12.44
N THR A 16 -1.56 -8.81 -11.19
CA THR A 16 -2.87 -8.80 -10.51
C THR A 16 -3.36 -7.36 -10.31
N SER A 17 -2.47 -6.45 -9.92
CA SER A 17 -2.82 -5.06 -9.61
C SER A 17 -3.13 -4.24 -10.85
N GLU A 18 -2.44 -4.48 -11.96
CA GLU A 18 -2.74 -3.87 -13.26
C GLU A 18 -4.15 -4.26 -13.73
N LEU A 19 -4.48 -5.56 -13.66
CA LEU A 19 -5.82 -6.06 -13.98
C LEU A 19 -6.87 -5.42 -13.07
N ALA A 20 -6.59 -5.34 -11.77
CA ALA A 20 -7.51 -4.79 -10.79
C ALA A 20 -7.79 -3.30 -11.00
N MET A 21 -6.75 -2.50 -11.18
CA MET A 21 -6.90 -1.06 -11.36
C MET A 21 -7.53 -0.74 -12.71
N THR A 22 -7.17 -1.44 -13.78
CA THR A 22 -7.83 -1.29 -15.09
C THR A 22 -9.31 -1.64 -15.01
N THR A 23 -9.65 -2.69 -14.28
CA THR A 23 -11.05 -3.07 -14.01
C THR A 23 -11.76 -1.98 -13.19
N ALA A 24 -11.12 -1.44 -12.16
CA ALA A 24 -11.68 -0.38 -11.32
C ALA A 24 -11.96 0.89 -12.13
N ILE A 25 -11.02 1.32 -12.97
CA ILE A 25 -11.18 2.48 -13.87
C ILE A 25 -12.36 2.25 -14.82
N LYS A 26 -12.44 1.08 -15.46
CA LYS A 26 -13.54 0.74 -16.36
C LYS A 26 -14.90 0.83 -15.64
N LEU A 27 -15.01 0.23 -14.46
CA LEU A 27 -16.25 0.23 -13.68
C LEU A 27 -16.60 1.64 -13.17
N ALA A 28 -15.61 2.43 -12.77
CA ALA A 28 -15.81 3.81 -12.33
C ALA A 28 -16.30 4.71 -13.47
N LYS A 29 -15.79 4.52 -14.70
CA LYS A 29 -16.30 5.22 -15.89
C LYS A 29 -17.78 4.90 -16.18
N GLU A 30 -18.22 3.67 -15.93
CA GLU A 30 -19.60 3.24 -16.18
C GLU A 30 -20.57 3.59 -15.05
N HIS A 31 -20.10 3.58 -13.79
CA HIS A 31 -20.96 3.64 -12.60
C HIS A 31 -20.65 4.79 -11.65
N GLY A 32 -19.66 5.64 -11.96
CA GLY A 32 -19.21 6.76 -11.13
C GLY A 32 -18.30 6.38 -9.95
N VAL A 33 -18.36 5.13 -9.48
CA VAL A 33 -17.52 4.59 -8.40
C VAL A 33 -17.17 3.14 -8.68
N SER A 34 -16.03 2.68 -8.15
CA SER A 34 -15.71 1.25 -8.15
C SER A 34 -14.97 0.81 -6.89
N VAL A 35 -15.12 -0.48 -6.57
CA VAL A 35 -14.32 -1.17 -5.54
C VAL A 35 -13.88 -2.52 -6.11
N VAL A 36 -12.58 -2.70 -6.28
CA VAL A 36 -12.01 -3.96 -6.76
C VAL A 36 -11.06 -4.51 -5.71
N VAL A 37 -11.31 -5.74 -5.27
CA VAL A 37 -10.47 -6.42 -4.27
C VAL A 37 -9.75 -7.60 -4.89
N CYS A 38 -8.51 -7.82 -4.48
CA CYS A 38 -7.70 -8.93 -4.93
C CYS A 38 -7.42 -9.89 -3.77
N HIS A 39 -7.43 -11.18 -4.05
CA HIS A 39 -6.94 -12.21 -3.13
C HIS A 39 -6.03 -13.19 -3.85
N SER A 40 -5.28 -13.98 -3.07
CA SER A 40 -4.28 -14.91 -3.62
C SER A 40 -3.32 -14.21 -4.59
N SER A 41 -2.81 -13.03 -4.20
CA SER A 41 -1.82 -12.24 -4.95
C SER A 41 -0.49 -12.24 -4.20
N ASN A 42 0.47 -11.43 -4.68
CA ASN A 42 1.81 -11.27 -4.11
C ASN A 42 2.18 -9.79 -3.97
N HIS A 43 3.41 -9.53 -3.54
CA HIS A 43 3.96 -8.17 -3.40
C HIS A 43 3.75 -7.34 -4.69
N TYR A 44 3.08 -6.19 -4.56
CA TYR A 44 2.67 -5.36 -5.70
C TYR A 44 3.52 -4.11 -5.94
N GLY A 45 4.64 -3.96 -5.23
CA GLY A 45 5.51 -2.79 -5.36
C GLY A 45 4.93 -1.55 -4.67
N ALA A 46 5.09 -0.38 -5.32
CA ALA A 46 4.62 0.90 -4.79
C ALA A 46 3.12 1.09 -5.03
N ALA A 47 2.38 1.40 -3.98
CA ALA A 47 0.93 1.59 -4.05
C ALA A 47 0.53 2.72 -4.99
N GLY A 48 1.32 3.80 -5.00
CA GLY A 48 1.16 4.98 -5.84
C GLY A 48 1.22 4.70 -7.34
N TYR A 49 1.92 3.65 -7.78
CA TYR A 49 1.93 3.28 -9.20
C TYR A 49 0.51 2.94 -9.70
N TRP A 50 -0.22 2.15 -8.92
CA TRP A 50 -1.58 1.74 -9.25
C TRP A 50 -2.55 2.91 -9.12
N ALA A 51 -2.46 3.69 -8.03
CA ALA A 51 -3.32 4.87 -7.85
C ALA A 51 -3.14 5.91 -8.97
N LYS A 52 -1.90 6.07 -9.46
CA LYS A 52 -1.59 6.95 -10.58
C LYS A 52 -2.34 6.58 -11.86
N MET A 53 -2.55 5.30 -12.15
CA MET A 53 -3.30 4.88 -13.34
C MET A 53 -4.72 5.47 -13.35
N ALA A 54 -5.39 5.51 -12.20
CA ALA A 54 -6.73 6.09 -12.08
C ALA A 54 -6.70 7.63 -11.96
N LEU A 55 -5.67 8.19 -11.33
CA LEU A 55 -5.43 9.64 -11.30
C LEU A 55 -5.28 10.23 -12.72
N ASP A 56 -4.51 9.56 -13.57
CA ASP A 56 -4.26 9.98 -14.97
C ASP A 56 -5.54 9.97 -15.82
N GLU A 57 -6.57 9.27 -15.36
CA GLU A 57 -7.92 9.21 -15.96
C GLU A 57 -8.90 10.21 -15.30
N GLY A 58 -8.42 11.05 -14.39
CA GLY A 58 -9.21 12.09 -13.70
C GLY A 58 -9.99 11.59 -12.48
N PHE A 59 -9.68 10.41 -11.95
CA PHE A 59 -10.35 9.87 -10.76
C PHE A 59 -9.59 10.14 -9.47
N ILE A 60 -10.33 10.22 -8.36
CA ILE A 60 -9.77 9.98 -7.03
C ILE A 60 -9.49 8.49 -6.91
N ALA A 61 -8.27 8.12 -6.53
CA ALA A 61 -7.80 6.75 -6.52
C ALA A 61 -7.28 6.37 -5.13
N MET A 62 -7.65 5.18 -4.66
CA MET A 62 -7.11 4.57 -3.46
C MET A 62 -6.51 3.20 -3.77
N SER A 63 -5.35 2.91 -3.17
CA SER A 63 -4.65 1.63 -3.30
C SER A 63 -4.05 1.26 -1.95
N PHE A 64 -4.32 0.05 -1.48
CA PHE A 64 -3.82 -0.45 -0.20
C PHE A 64 -3.69 -1.97 -0.25
N THR A 65 -2.78 -2.51 0.56
CA THR A 65 -2.57 -3.96 0.66
C THR A 65 -2.15 -4.32 2.08
N ASN A 66 -2.34 -5.58 2.47
CA ASN A 66 -1.73 -6.12 3.67
C ASN A 66 -0.31 -6.63 3.38
N THR A 67 0.51 -6.77 4.42
CA THR A 67 1.83 -7.40 4.32
C THR A 67 2.01 -8.47 5.39
N SER A 68 3.11 -9.23 5.32
CA SER A 68 3.55 -10.07 6.43
C SER A 68 3.68 -9.26 7.73
N PRO A 69 3.50 -9.88 8.91
CA PRO A 69 3.61 -9.18 10.19
C PRO A 69 5.01 -8.58 10.41
N PHE A 70 5.06 -7.27 10.62
CA PHE A 70 6.28 -6.50 10.89
C PHE A 70 6.17 -5.58 12.10
N ALA A 71 5.00 -4.99 12.33
CA ALA A 71 4.72 -4.03 13.39
C ALA A 71 4.15 -4.70 14.65
N VAL A 72 4.49 -4.14 15.80
CA VAL A 72 3.95 -4.49 17.11
C VAL A 72 2.73 -3.61 17.38
N PRO A 73 1.56 -4.18 17.77
CA PRO A 73 0.41 -3.40 18.16
C PRO A 73 0.73 -2.43 19.31
N THR A 74 0.08 -1.26 19.32
CA THR A 74 0.26 -0.25 20.37
C THR A 74 0.08 -0.85 21.76
N GLY A 75 1.09 -0.70 22.62
CA GLY A 75 1.07 -1.22 23.99
C GLY A 75 1.34 -2.72 24.14
N ALA A 76 1.58 -3.44 23.05
CA ALA A 76 1.98 -4.85 23.09
C ALA A 76 3.50 -5.00 23.25
N ARG A 77 3.93 -6.16 23.75
CA ARG A 77 5.35 -6.50 23.94
C ARG A 77 5.84 -7.43 22.83
N GLY A 78 6.74 -6.95 21.98
CA GLY A 78 7.59 -7.75 21.06
C GLY A 78 6.90 -8.66 20.02
N VAL A 79 5.58 -8.85 20.07
CA VAL A 79 4.84 -9.72 19.14
C VAL A 79 4.46 -8.94 17.90
N ARG A 80 5.14 -9.24 16.79
CA ARG A 80 4.79 -8.71 15.46
C ARG A 80 3.48 -9.33 15.01
N ALA A 81 2.47 -8.50 14.79
CA ALA A 81 1.13 -8.95 14.42
C ALA A 81 0.53 -8.21 13.22
N VAL A 82 0.98 -6.97 12.97
CA VAL A 82 0.44 -6.12 11.90
C VAL A 82 1.49 -5.92 10.83
N GLY A 83 1.10 -5.86 9.55
CA GLY A 83 2.03 -5.52 8.48
C GLY A 83 2.39 -4.03 8.46
N THR A 84 3.23 -3.64 7.50
CA THR A 84 3.44 -2.21 7.17
C THR A 84 2.26 -1.61 6.41
N ASN A 85 1.36 -2.48 5.92
CA ASN A 85 0.04 -2.20 5.35
C ASN A 85 -0.05 -0.81 4.70
N PRO A 86 0.55 -0.62 3.51
CA PRO A 86 0.59 0.69 2.90
C PRO A 86 -0.81 1.19 2.54
N PHE A 87 -0.98 2.50 2.64
CA PHE A 87 -2.18 3.23 2.27
C PHE A 87 -1.79 4.35 1.31
N CYS A 88 -2.46 4.36 0.15
CA CYS A 88 -2.25 5.36 -0.87
C CYS A 88 -3.59 5.99 -1.30
N MET A 89 -3.59 7.31 -1.43
CA MET A 89 -4.72 8.10 -1.90
C MET A 89 -4.24 9.25 -2.79
N PHE A 90 -4.64 9.21 -4.05
CA PHE A 90 -4.32 10.22 -5.05
C PHE A 90 -5.62 10.92 -5.50
N ALA A 91 -5.58 12.22 -5.74
CA ALA A 91 -6.73 12.99 -6.19
C ALA A 91 -6.30 14.14 -7.12
N PRO A 92 -7.04 14.39 -8.22
CA PRO A 92 -6.78 15.56 -9.05
C PRO A 92 -7.10 16.85 -8.27
N ALA A 93 -6.33 17.89 -8.52
CA ALA A 93 -6.52 19.23 -7.96
C ALA A 93 -6.69 20.27 -9.09
N ALA A 94 -6.79 21.55 -8.70
CA ALA A 94 -6.95 22.63 -9.68
C ALA A 94 -5.66 22.86 -10.49
N ASN A 95 -5.81 23.43 -11.70
CA ASN A 95 -4.71 23.87 -12.55
C ASN A 95 -3.70 22.76 -12.94
N GLY A 96 -4.15 21.51 -13.00
CA GLY A 96 -3.30 20.36 -13.37
C GLY A 96 -2.40 19.86 -12.25
N ASP A 97 -2.56 20.36 -11.02
CA ASP A 97 -1.90 19.82 -9.83
C ASP A 97 -2.64 18.55 -9.32
N ASN A 98 -1.99 17.77 -8.47
CA ASN A 98 -2.54 16.55 -7.90
C ASN A 98 -2.13 16.37 -6.43
N PHE A 99 -3.07 15.99 -5.57
CA PHE A 99 -2.77 15.46 -4.25
C PHE A 99 -2.31 14.00 -4.37
N GLN A 100 -1.16 13.66 -3.81
CA GLN A 100 -0.59 12.31 -3.88
C GLN A 100 0.01 11.90 -2.53
N LEU A 101 -0.68 11.02 -1.80
CA LEU A 101 -0.19 10.39 -0.58
C LEU A 101 0.09 8.91 -0.84
N ASP A 102 1.32 8.46 -0.60
CA ASP A 102 1.71 7.04 -0.57
C ASP A 102 2.57 6.79 0.67
N MET A 103 2.02 6.05 1.64
CA MET A 103 2.65 5.85 2.95
C MET A 103 2.54 4.41 3.44
N ALA A 104 3.55 3.95 4.16
CA ALA A 104 3.38 2.84 5.10
C ALA A 104 2.56 3.30 6.31
N THR A 105 1.89 2.38 7.00
CA THR A 105 1.20 2.67 8.27
C THR A 105 2.12 2.60 9.48
N THR A 106 3.36 2.14 9.29
CA THR A 106 4.44 2.23 10.29
C THR A 106 5.15 3.58 10.23
N VAL A 107 5.84 3.96 11.31
CA VAL A 107 6.68 5.17 11.39
C VAL A 107 7.66 5.25 10.21
N VAL A 108 8.18 4.09 9.80
CA VAL A 108 9.10 3.97 8.68
C VAL A 108 8.84 2.66 7.94
N PRO A 109 9.00 2.60 6.60
CA PRO A 109 8.99 1.32 5.89
C PRO A 109 10.21 0.45 6.28
N VAL A 110 10.02 -0.87 6.31
CA VAL A 110 11.08 -1.85 6.64
C VAL A 110 12.32 -1.68 5.76
N GLY A 111 12.15 -1.30 4.48
CA GLY A 111 13.26 -1.06 3.57
C GLY A 111 14.25 0.01 4.06
N LYS A 112 13.82 1.04 4.82
CA LYS A 112 14.77 2.01 5.39
C LYS A 112 15.59 1.40 6.53
N ILE A 113 15.02 0.48 7.31
CA ILE A 113 15.76 -0.26 8.34
C ILE A 113 16.83 -1.14 7.67
N GLU A 114 16.47 -1.83 6.60
CA GLU A 114 17.41 -2.64 5.80
C GLU A 114 18.55 -1.78 5.22
N VAL A 115 18.25 -0.57 4.74
CA VAL A 115 19.28 0.36 4.25
C VAL A 115 20.23 0.76 5.37
N MET A 116 19.73 1.15 6.55
CA MET A 116 20.57 1.52 7.70
C MET A 116 21.50 0.38 8.10
N HIS A 117 20.98 -0.86 8.11
CA HIS A 117 21.77 -2.06 8.35
C HIS A 117 22.88 -2.25 7.30
N ARG A 118 22.56 -2.13 6.00
CA ARG A 118 23.54 -2.28 4.91
C ARG A 118 24.67 -1.24 4.95
N ILE A 119 24.38 -0.02 5.39
CA ILE A 119 25.37 1.06 5.50
C ILE A 119 26.03 1.12 6.88
N ASN A 120 25.80 0.12 7.74
CA ASN A 120 26.34 0.03 9.11
C ASN A 120 26.06 1.29 9.96
N LYS A 121 24.86 1.87 9.82
CA LYS A 121 24.41 2.98 10.67
C LYS A 121 23.36 2.52 11.67
N PRO A 122 23.35 3.09 12.89
CA PRO A 122 22.33 2.77 13.88
C PRO A 122 20.94 3.20 13.38
N VAL A 123 19.93 2.41 13.71
CA VAL A 123 18.54 2.76 13.43
C VAL A 123 18.11 3.90 14.36
N PRO A 124 17.48 4.97 13.87
CA PRO A 124 17.00 6.05 14.72
C PRO A 124 15.98 5.57 15.76
N PRO A 125 15.97 6.16 16.97
CA PRO A 125 14.97 5.83 17.99
C PRO A 125 13.54 5.98 17.46
N GLY A 126 12.66 5.05 17.84
CA GLY A 126 11.24 5.06 17.46
C GLY A 126 10.91 4.45 16.10
N TRP A 127 11.90 3.97 15.33
CA TRP A 127 11.66 3.23 14.09
C TRP A 127 11.30 1.76 14.31
N GLY A 128 11.61 1.23 15.50
CA GLY A 128 11.33 -0.13 15.89
C GLY A 128 11.44 -0.27 17.40
N VAL A 129 11.09 -1.46 17.89
CA VAL A 129 11.18 -1.84 19.29
C VAL A 129 11.86 -3.19 19.43
N ASP A 130 12.44 -3.45 20.59
CA ASP A 130 13.04 -4.71 20.96
C ASP A 130 11.99 -5.79 21.31
N ARG A 131 12.46 -6.92 21.86
CA ARG A 131 11.60 -8.05 22.27
C ARG A 131 10.68 -7.70 23.46
N ASN A 132 11.02 -6.68 24.23
CA ASN A 132 10.24 -6.22 25.38
C ASN A 132 9.25 -5.11 25.00
N GLY A 133 9.41 -4.51 23.81
CA GLY A 133 8.62 -3.37 23.36
C GLY A 133 9.26 -2.01 23.67
N GLU A 134 10.55 -1.99 23.98
CA GLU A 134 11.34 -0.79 24.27
C GLU A 134 12.07 -0.32 23.00
N ASN A 135 12.21 1.01 22.82
CA ASN A 135 12.82 1.63 21.62
C ASN A 135 14.35 1.52 21.59
#